data_AF-X1J2W9-F1
#
_entry.id   AF-X1J2W9-F1
#
_cell.length_a   1.000
_cell.length_b   1.000
_cell.length_c   1.000
_cell.angle_alpha   90.00
_cell.angle_beta   90.00
_cell.angle_gamma   90.00
#
_symmetry.space_group_name_H-M   'P 1'
#
loop_
_entity.id
_entity.type
_entity.pdbx_description
1 polymer ?
#
loop_
_entity_poly.entity_id
_entity_poly.type
_entity_poly.pdbx_seq_one_letter_code
_entity_poly.pdbx_strand_id
1 'polypeptide(L)'
;VGDAVIVSGTVGDHGMAIMSVREGLEFETRIVSDTAPLHELVETMLAASNEVHCLRDATRGGLAAALNELASASRVGINFEEGKIPLRTAVKAACEMLGMDPFYVANEGKLVAIVNGEVAEEVLAAMHSHPLGKDAALIGHVVEDHPGMVVAGTGIGGSRVVDLPAGELLPRIC
;
A
#
# COMPACT_ATOMS: atom_id res chain seq x y z
N VAL A 1 -3.62 7.09 17.56
CA VAL A 1 -3.79 5.66 17.94
C VAL A 1 -5.25 5.34 17.82
N GLY A 2 -5.61 4.24 17.16
CA GLY A 2 -7.00 3.92 16.77
C GLY A 2 -7.32 4.28 15.31
N ASP A 3 -6.51 5.14 14.68
CA ASP A 3 -6.64 5.50 13.28
C ASP A 3 -6.60 4.26 12.38
N ALA A 4 -7.44 4.25 11.35
CA ALA A 4 -7.44 3.24 10.32
C ALA A 4 -6.34 3.51 9.28
N VAL A 5 -5.76 2.44 8.75
CA VAL A 5 -4.80 2.46 7.65
C VAL A 5 -5.49 1.92 6.41
N ILE A 6 -5.62 2.77 5.38
CA ILE A 6 -6.25 2.44 4.12
C ILE A 6 -5.23 2.53 2.99
N VAL A 7 -5.25 1.59 2.05
CA VAL A 7 -4.54 1.72 0.76
C VAL A 7 -5.55 2.02 -0.33
N SER A 8 -5.17 2.85 -1.32
CA SER A 8 -6.10 3.28 -2.36
C SER A 8 -6.39 2.25 -3.45
N GLY A 9 -5.65 1.14 -3.48
CA GLY A 9 -5.84 0.10 -4.48
C GLY A 9 -4.77 -0.98 -4.37
N THR A 10 -4.67 -1.79 -5.43
CA THR A 10 -3.70 -2.89 -5.52
C THR A 10 -2.26 -2.43 -5.31
N VAL A 11 -1.38 -3.30 -4.80
CA VAL A 11 0.03 -2.98 -4.56
C VAL A 11 0.95 -3.75 -5.52
N GLY A 12 2.03 -3.09 -5.97
CA GLY A 12 3.13 -3.66 -6.74
C GLY A 12 2.96 -3.61 -8.26
N ASP A 13 1.86 -3.03 -8.77
CA ASP A 13 1.53 -3.00 -10.20
C ASP A 13 2.64 -2.33 -11.04
N HIS A 14 3.09 -1.13 -10.67
CA HIS A 14 4.12 -0.38 -11.42
C HIS A 14 5.44 -1.14 -11.50
N GLY A 15 5.99 -1.51 -10.34
CA GLY A 15 7.29 -2.17 -10.32
C GLY A 15 7.27 -3.52 -11.05
N MET A 16 6.19 -4.31 -10.91
CA MET A 16 6.05 -5.57 -11.63
C MET A 16 5.79 -5.38 -13.13
N ALA A 17 5.09 -4.32 -13.54
CA ALA A 17 4.98 -3.99 -14.96
C ALA A 17 6.36 -3.73 -15.58
N ILE A 18 7.24 -2.99 -14.90
CA ILE A 18 8.61 -2.74 -15.38
C ILE A 18 9.44 -4.02 -15.37
N MET A 19 9.41 -4.80 -14.28
CA MET A 19 10.19 -6.02 -14.17
C MET A 19 9.77 -7.07 -15.19
N SER A 20 8.46 -7.18 -15.49
CA SER A 20 7.97 -8.10 -16.51
C SER A 20 8.59 -7.83 -17.89
N VAL A 21 8.77 -6.56 -18.25
CA VAL A 21 9.42 -6.17 -19.52
C VAL A 21 10.93 -6.42 -19.49
N ARG A 22 11.60 -6.17 -18.35
CA ARG A 22 13.06 -6.34 -18.21
C ARG A 22 13.48 -7.80 -18.24
N GLU A 23 12.75 -8.65 -17.52
CA GLU A 23 13.05 -10.07 -17.37
C GLU A 23 12.38 -10.93 -18.45
N GLY A 24 11.64 -10.32 -19.38
CA GLY A 24 10.96 -11.03 -20.47
C GLY A 24 9.89 -12.01 -19.97
N LEU A 25 9.21 -11.67 -18.87
CA LEU A 25 8.16 -12.51 -18.30
C LEU A 25 6.89 -12.41 -19.15
N GLU A 26 6.49 -13.52 -19.75
CA GLU A 26 5.24 -13.64 -20.49
C GLU A 26 4.16 -14.25 -19.59
N PHE A 27 3.17 -13.43 -19.22
CA PHE A 27 1.96 -13.88 -18.53
C PHE A 27 0.78 -13.89 -19.52
N GLU A 28 -0.26 -14.68 -19.25
CA GLU A 28 -1.50 -14.64 -20.05
C GLU A 28 -2.12 -13.24 -20.10
N THR A 29 -1.92 -12.44 -19.05
CA THR A 29 -2.33 -11.04 -18.98
C THR A 29 -1.14 -10.14 -18.71
N ARG A 30 -1.00 -9.09 -19.52
CA ARG A 30 0.06 -8.10 -19.35
C ARG A 30 -0.15 -7.32 -18.06
N ILE A 31 0.87 -7.27 -17.21
CA ILE A 31 0.90 -6.38 -16.05
C ILE A 31 1.11 -4.96 -16.57
N VAL A 32 0.20 -4.05 -16.19
CA VAL A 32 0.22 -2.65 -16.60
C VAL A 32 0.54 -1.80 -15.37
N SER A 33 1.37 -0.78 -15.57
CA SER A 33 1.68 0.20 -14.52
C SER A 33 0.42 0.88 -14.00
N ASP A 34 0.37 1.15 -12.70
CA ASP A 34 -0.73 1.90 -12.08
C ASP A 34 -0.53 3.42 -12.09
N THR A 35 0.52 3.92 -12.75
CA THR A 35 0.84 5.35 -12.84
C THR A 35 -0.39 6.20 -13.15
N ALA A 36 -0.80 7.01 -12.18
CA ALA A 36 -1.98 7.87 -12.29
C ALA A 36 -1.90 9.05 -11.31
N PRO A 37 -2.42 10.23 -11.68
CA PRO A 37 -2.49 11.36 -10.77
C PRO A 37 -3.60 11.13 -9.73
N LEU A 38 -3.27 11.24 -8.43
CA LEU A 38 -4.20 10.92 -7.34
C LEU A 38 -4.99 12.10 -6.78
N HIS A 39 -4.79 13.31 -7.31
CA HIS A 39 -5.39 14.53 -6.74
C HIS A 39 -6.92 14.50 -6.68
N GLU A 40 -7.62 14.00 -7.72
CA GLU A 40 -9.08 13.88 -7.72
C GLU A 40 -9.59 12.82 -6.72
N LEU A 41 -8.82 11.74 -6.52
CA LEU A 41 -9.12 10.76 -5.49
C LEU A 41 -9.00 11.40 -4.10
N VAL A 42 -7.93 12.17 -3.86
CA VAL A 42 -7.72 12.88 -2.60
C VAL A 42 -8.81 13.92 -2.36
N GLU A 43 -9.22 14.68 -3.39
CA GLU A 43 -10.35 15.60 -3.31
C GLU A 43 -11.64 14.86 -2.90
N THR A 44 -11.90 13.70 -3.49
CA THR A 44 -13.04 12.84 -3.15
C THR A 44 -13.01 12.40 -1.68
N MET A 45 -11.84 12.02 -1.16
CA MET A 45 -11.67 11.63 0.24
C MET A 45 -11.92 12.79 1.21
N LEU A 46 -11.36 13.96 0.91
CA LEU A 46 -11.48 15.15 1.77
C LEU A 46 -12.89 15.75 1.73
N ALA A 47 -13.62 15.55 0.64
CA ALA A 47 -15.03 15.92 0.56
C ALA A 47 -15.92 15.04 1.45
N ALA A 48 -15.52 13.79 1.71
CA ALA A 48 -16.24 12.88 2.60
C ALA A 48 -15.97 13.17 4.08
N SER A 49 -14.72 13.46 4.45
CA SER A 49 -14.39 13.81 5.84
C SER A 49 -13.14 14.67 5.95
N ASN A 50 -13.13 15.56 6.94
CA ASN A 50 -11.95 16.36 7.32
C ASN A 50 -11.01 15.61 8.28
N GLU A 51 -11.33 14.37 8.67
CA GLU A 51 -10.57 13.57 9.64
C GLU A 51 -9.55 12.63 8.97
N VAL A 52 -9.00 13.06 7.83
CA VAL A 52 -7.83 12.44 7.19
C VAL A 52 -6.58 13.03 7.83
N HIS A 53 -5.86 12.24 8.63
CA HIS A 53 -4.71 12.72 9.39
C HIS A 53 -3.46 12.90 8.54
N CYS A 54 -3.17 11.93 7.66
CA CYS A 54 -2.08 12.06 6.69
C CYS A 54 -2.25 11.12 5.50
N LEU A 55 -1.55 11.47 4.41
CA LEU A 55 -1.48 10.72 3.18
C LEU A 55 -0.02 10.53 2.79
N ARG A 56 0.31 9.36 2.23
CA ARG A 56 1.65 9.07 1.69
C ARG A 56 1.53 8.21 0.43
N ASP A 57 2.18 8.62 -0.64
CA ASP A 57 2.33 7.81 -1.85
C ASP A 57 3.29 6.64 -1.61
N ALA A 58 2.96 5.45 -2.14
CA ALA A 58 3.74 4.22 -1.93
C ALA A 58 4.76 3.98 -3.07
N THR A 59 5.56 5.00 -3.38
CA THR A 59 6.54 5.01 -4.48
C THR A 59 7.78 4.16 -4.15
N ARG A 60 8.97 4.76 -3.98
CA ARG A 60 10.20 4.00 -3.74
C ARG A 60 10.13 3.27 -2.39
N GLY A 61 10.47 1.99 -2.42
CA GLY A 61 10.37 1.10 -1.24
C GLY A 61 8.93 0.64 -0.95
N GLY A 62 7.97 1.01 -1.78
CA GLY A 62 6.60 0.49 -1.76
C GLY A 62 5.79 0.84 -0.51
N LEU A 63 4.80 -0.01 -0.23
CA LEU A 63 3.96 0.09 0.95
C LEU A 63 4.78 -0.01 2.25
N ALA A 64 5.80 -0.89 2.27
CA ALA A 64 6.66 -1.09 3.43
C ALA A 64 7.36 0.21 3.83
N ALA A 65 7.96 0.94 2.89
CA ALA A 65 8.60 2.21 3.18
C ALA A 65 7.58 3.28 3.62
N ALA A 66 6.46 3.40 2.91
CA ALA A 66 5.42 4.38 3.26
C ALA A 66 4.91 4.19 4.69
N LEU A 67 4.60 2.95 5.10
CA LEU A 67 4.13 2.67 6.47
C LEU A 67 5.21 2.90 7.52
N ASN A 68 6.46 2.49 7.25
CA ASN A 68 7.56 2.69 8.22
C ASN A 68 7.90 4.16 8.42
N GLU A 69 7.90 4.96 7.35
CA GLU A 69 8.09 6.41 7.43
C GLU A 69 7.01 7.06 8.31
N LEU A 70 5.74 6.67 8.11
CA LEU A 70 4.60 7.15 8.90
C LEU A 70 4.70 6.72 10.38
N ALA A 71 4.99 5.44 10.64
CA ALA A 71 5.14 4.91 11.99
C ALA A 71 6.27 5.62 12.75
N SER A 72 7.42 5.80 12.10
CA SER A 72 8.60 6.45 12.67
C SER A 72 8.37 7.94 12.94
N ALA A 73 7.86 8.69 11.96
CA ALA A 73 7.61 10.12 12.09
C ALA A 73 6.60 10.44 13.20
N SER A 74 5.58 9.60 13.34
CA SER A 74 4.52 9.75 14.34
C SER A 74 4.85 9.10 15.69
N ARG A 75 5.92 8.30 15.79
CA ARG A 75 6.31 7.53 16.99
C ARG A 75 5.19 6.61 17.50
N VAL A 76 4.54 5.91 16.57
CA VAL A 76 3.43 4.96 16.81
C VAL A 76 3.73 3.62 16.14
N GLY A 77 3.05 2.56 16.56
CA GLY A 77 3.06 1.29 15.84
C GLY A 77 2.00 1.25 14.75
N ILE A 78 2.20 0.42 13.73
CA ILE A 78 1.17 0.10 12.74
C ILE A 78 1.02 -1.42 12.64
N ASN A 79 -0.21 -1.90 12.84
CA ASN A 79 -0.57 -3.30 12.61
C ASN A 79 -1.45 -3.40 11.37
N PHE A 80 -1.12 -4.29 10.44
CA PHE A 80 -1.97 -4.57 9.28
C PHE A 80 -2.06 -6.06 8.98
N GLU A 81 -3.09 -6.48 8.26
CA GLU A 81 -3.29 -7.86 7.85
C GLU A 81 -2.88 -8.06 6.39
N GLU A 82 -1.93 -8.96 6.12
CA GLU A 82 -1.42 -9.19 4.75
C GLU A 82 -2.54 -9.62 3.79
N GLY A 83 -3.46 -10.44 4.28
CA GLY A 83 -4.60 -10.94 3.50
C GLY A 83 -5.61 -9.87 3.10
N LYS A 84 -5.57 -8.68 3.72
CA LYS A 84 -6.42 -7.54 3.36
C LYS A 84 -5.80 -6.65 2.30
N ILE A 85 -4.51 -6.81 1.98
CA ILE A 85 -3.86 -5.99 0.97
C ILE A 85 -4.31 -6.47 -0.42
N PRO A 86 -4.94 -5.60 -1.22
CA PRO A 86 -5.34 -5.94 -2.57
C PRO A 86 -4.10 -6.20 -3.43
N LEU A 87 -4.04 -7.38 -4.05
CA LEU A 87 -2.96 -7.77 -4.96
C LEU A 87 -3.57 -8.41 -6.20
N ARG A 88 -3.14 -8.00 -7.39
CA ARG A 88 -3.53 -8.69 -8.63
C ARG A 88 -2.86 -10.06 -8.68
N THR A 89 -3.58 -11.06 -9.16
CA THR A 89 -3.04 -12.42 -9.34
C THR A 89 -1.75 -12.43 -10.16
N ALA A 90 -1.68 -11.66 -11.25
CA ALA A 90 -0.49 -11.56 -12.08
C ALA A 90 0.71 -10.91 -11.35
N VAL A 91 0.45 -9.88 -10.53
CA VAL A 91 1.49 -9.23 -9.72
C VAL A 91 2.01 -10.19 -8.65
N LYS A 92 1.11 -10.92 -7.97
CA LYS A 92 1.48 -11.95 -7.00
C LYS A 92 2.37 -13.03 -7.64
N ALA A 93 1.96 -13.57 -8.79
CA ALA A 93 2.73 -14.58 -9.51
C ALA A 93 4.11 -14.05 -9.94
N ALA A 94 4.19 -12.82 -10.44
CA ALA A 94 5.46 -12.20 -10.81
C ALA A 94 6.39 -12.02 -9.60
N CYS A 95 5.86 -11.53 -8.48
CA CYS A 95 6.61 -11.42 -7.23
C CYS A 95 7.14 -12.79 -6.75
N GLU A 96 6.31 -13.83 -6.77
CA GLU A 96 6.72 -15.18 -6.40
C GLU A 96 7.84 -15.73 -7.31
N MET A 97 7.73 -15.53 -8.63
CA MET A 97 8.74 -15.97 -9.59
C MET A 97 10.09 -15.24 -9.41
N LEU A 98 10.04 -13.96 -9.07
CA LEU A 98 11.22 -13.11 -8.88
C LEU A 98 11.78 -13.16 -7.46
N GLY A 99 11.14 -13.88 -6.53
CA GLY A 99 11.52 -13.92 -5.12
C GLY A 99 11.38 -12.56 -4.44
N MET A 100 10.41 -11.75 -4.87
CA MET A 100 10.14 -10.41 -4.36
C MET A 100 8.93 -10.40 -3.45
N ASP A 101 8.97 -9.57 -2.41
CA ASP A 101 7.81 -9.26 -1.58
C ASP A 101 7.09 -8.02 -2.18
N PRO A 102 5.80 -8.13 -2.54
CA PRO A 102 5.06 -7.04 -3.18
C PRO A 102 5.01 -5.75 -2.34
N PHE A 103 5.15 -5.83 -1.02
CA PHE A 103 5.09 -4.64 -0.16
C PHE A 103 6.28 -3.71 -0.35
N TYR A 104 7.38 -4.20 -0.89
CA TYR A 104 8.58 -3.41 -1.16
C TYR A 104 8.68 -2.92 -2.61
N VAL A 105 7.70 -3.29 -3.44
CA VAL A 105 7.65 -2.94 -4.86
C VAL A 105 6.98 -1.58 -5.03
N ALA A 106 7.56 -0.74 -5.88
CA ALA A 106 7.08 0.62 -6.10
C ALA A 106 5.71 0.67 -6.79
N ASN A 107 4.93 1.68 -6.41
CA ASN A 107 3.62 2.05 -6.97
C ASN A 107 3.69 3.50 -7.47
N GLU A 108 3.02 3.83 -8.58
CA GLU A 108 3.05 5.21 -9.14
C GLU A 108 1.65 5.82 -9.30
N GLY A 109 0.64 5.16 -8.73
CA GLY A 109 -0.73 5.67 -8.67
C GLY A 109 -1.47 5.10 -7.47
N LYS A 110 -0.78 4.98 -6.33
CA LYS A 110 -1.35 4.50 -5.06
C LYS A 110 -0.89 5.34 -3.89
N LEU A 111 -1.79 5.50 -2.93
CA LEU A 111 -1.52 6.14 -1.66
C LEU A 111 -1.91 5.23 -0.48
N VAL A 112 -1.30 5.53 0.66
CA VAL A 112 -1.69 5.11 2.00
C VAL A 112 -2.36 6.31 2.67
N ALA A 113 -3.48 6.08 3.32
CA ALA A 113 -4.21 7.06 4.10
C ALA A 113 -4.32 6.62 5.55
N ILE A 114 -3.99 7.54 6.46
CA ILE A 114 -4.26 7.41 7.89
C ILE A 114 -5.46 8.28 8.21
N VAL A 115 -6.53 7.66 8.68
CA VAL A 115 -7.85 8.28 8.85
C VAL A 115 -8.34 7.98 10.25
N ASN A 116 -9.05 8.91 10.90
CA ASN A 116 -9.72 8.63 12.15
C ASN A 116 -10.60 7.37 12.00
N GLY A 117 -10.45 6.42 12.93
CA GLY A 117 -11.13 5.11 12.87
C GLY A 117 -12.65 5.21 12.84
N GLU A 118 -13.24 6.28 13.38
CA GLU A 118 -14.70 6.47 13.40
C GLU A 118 -15.29 6.81 12.02
N VAL A 119 -14.50 7.40 11.11
CA VAL A 119 -14.95 7.78 9.76
C VAL A 119 -14.32 6.91 8.66
N ALA A 120 -13.57 5.87 9.03
CA ALA A 120 -12.80 5.08 8.08
C ALA A 120 -13.67 4.44 6.98
N GLU A 121 -14.85 3.93 7.34
CA GLU A 121 -15.79 3.32 6.39
C GLU A 121 -16.42 4.36 5.45
N GLU A 122 -16.68 5.59 5.93
CA GLU A 122 -17.18 6.69 5.10
C GLU A 122 -16.15 7.10 4.05
N VAL A 123 -14.89 7.30 4.47
CA VAL A 123 -13.79 7.62 3.56
C VAL A 123 -13.54 6.47 2.58
N LEU A 124 -13.57 5.21 3.04
CA LEU A 124 -13.40 4.04 2.18
C LEU A 124 -14.51 3.96 1.11
N ALA A 125 -15.76 4.20 1.49
CA ALA A 125 -16.89 4.23 0.55
C ALA A 125 -16.73 5.36 -0.49
N ALA A 126 -16.26 6.53 -0.07
CA ALA A 126 -15.96 7.63 -0.99
C ALA A 126 -14.84 7.25 -1.97
N MET A 127 -13.77 6.59 -1.51
CA MET A 127 -12.71 6.07 -2.38
C MET A 127 -13.24 5.06 -3.40
N HIS A 128 -14.12 4.14 -3.00
CA HIS A 128 -14.73 3.16 -3.92
C HIS A 128 -15.60 3.80 -5.00
N SER A 129 -16.13 5.00 -4.78
CA SER A 129 -16.87 5.76 -5.80
C SER A 129 -15.98 6.34 -6.91
N HIS A 130 -14.67 6.43 -6.66
CA HIS A 130 -13.69 6.98 -7.60
C HIS A 130 -12.98 5.86 -8.39
N PRO A 131 -12.76 5.99 -9.72
CA PRO A 131 -12.13 4.94 -10.53
C PRO A 131 -10.77 4.46 -10.02
N LEU A 132 -9.95 5.38 -9.50
CA LEU A 132 -8.63 5.08 -8.92
C LEU A 132 -8.68 4.50 -7.51
N GLY A 133 -9.84 4.54 -6.84
CA GLY A 133 -10.04 4.04 -5.48
C GLY A 133 -10.91 2.78 -5.41
N LYS A 134 -11.35 2.23 -6.55
CA LYS A 134 -12.26 1.07 -6.60
C LYS A 134 -11.78 -0.18 -5.85
N ASP A 135 -10.46 -0.35 -5.77
CA ASP A 135 -9.80 -1.49 -5.11
C ASP A 135 -9.26 -1.09 -3.73
N ALA A 136 -9.67 0.07 -3.20
CA ALA A 136 -9.21 0.55 -1.90
C ALA A 136 -9.60 -0.42 -0.78
N ALA A 137 -8.77 -0.49 0.26
CA ALA A 137 -8.98 -1.42 1.36
C ALA A 137 -8.48 -0.86 2.69
N LEU A 138 -9.27 -1.03 3.75
CA LEU A 138 -8.81 -0.89 5.12
C LEU A 138 -7.95 -2.10 5.47
N ILE A 139 -6.65 -1.89 5.63
CA ILE A 139 -5.67 -2.97 5.84
C ILE A 139 -5.27 -3.15 7.30
N GLY A 140 -5.42 -2.12 8.13
CA GLY A 140 -4.86 -2.11 9.47
C GLY A 140 -5.21 -0.89 10.30
N HIS A 141 -4.50 -0.75 11.42
CA HIS A 141 -4.71 0.31 12.40
C HIS A 141 -3.39 0.80 13.01
N VAL A 142 -3.39 2.06 13.45
CA VAL A 142 -2.33 2.65 14.25
C VAL A 142 -2.49 2.22 15.71
N VAL A 143 -1.43 1.67 16.31
CA VAL A 143 -1.43 1.10 17.66
C VAL A 143 -0.42 1.81 18.56
N GLU A 144 -0.59 1.66 19.88
CA GLU A 144 0.35 2.19 20.88
C GLU A 144 1.59 1.30 21.04
N ASP A 145 1.43 -0.02 20.83
CA ASP A 145 2.52 -0.98 20.90
C ASP A 145 3.61 -0.70 19.85
N HIS A 146 4.84 -1.13 20.15
CA HIS A 146 5.97 -1.13 19.21
C HIS A 146 6.13 0.17 18.38
N PRO A 147 6.32 1.32 19.03
CA PRO A 147 6.42 2.61 18.35
C PRO A 147 7.56 2.63 17.34
N GLY A 148 7.28 3.14 16.13
CA GLY A 148 8.22 3.17 15.02
C GLY A 148 8.35 1.85 14.26
N MET A 149 7.55 0.83 14.57
CA MET A 149 7.55 -0.46 13.87
C MET A 149 6.23 -0.74 13.18
N VAL A 150 6.34 -1.45 12.05
CA VAL A 150 5.20 -1.96 11.29
C VAL A 150 5.17 -3.49 11.42
N VAL A 151 4.04 -4.03 11.84
CA VAL A 151 3.84 -5.47 12.04
C VAL A 151 2.70 -5.95 11.16
N ALA A 152 2.96 -7.01 10.40
CA ALA A 152 2.00 -7.64 9.52
C ALA A 152 1.47 -8.95 10.11
N GLY A 153 0.16 -9.08 10.24
CA GLY A 153 -0.56 -10.32 10.50
C GLY A 153 -0.57 -11.20 9.26
N THR A 154 -0.03 -12.41 9.39
CA THR A 154 0.09 -13.39 8.30
C THR A 154 -1.15 -14.27 8.23
N GLY A 155 -1.44 -14.81 7.04
CA GLY A 155 -2.59 -15.71 6.83
C GLY A 155 -2.56 -17.03 7.61
N ILE A 156 -1.45 -17.35 8.29
CA ILE A 156 -1.29 -18.56 9.12
C ILE A 156 -1.42 -18.26 10.63
N GLY A 157 -1.83 -17.05 11.01
CA GLY A 157 -2.09 -16.66 12.40
C GLY A 157 -0.86 -16.20 13.19
N GLY A 158 0.31 -16.11 12.55
CA GLY A 158 1.51 -15.46 13.11
C GLY A 158 1.64 -14.01 12.64
N SER A 159 2.63 -13.30 13.16
CA SER A 159 2.98 -11.95 12.73
C SER A 159 4.45 -11.84 12.33
N ARG A 160 4.78 -10.91 11.43
CA ARG A 160 6.16 -10.55 11.10
C ARG A 160 6.36 -9.05 11.13
N VAL A 161 7.60 -8.62 11.39
CA VAL A 161 7.99 -7.22 11.20
C VAL A 161 8.16 -6.97 9.70
N VAL A 162 7.62 -5.84 9.23
CA VAL A 162 7.85 -5.33 7.87
C VAL A 162 8.78 -4.14 8.02
N ASP A 163 10.07 -4.37 7.79
CA ASP A 163 11.11 -3.35 7.94
C ASP A 163 11.18 -2.41 6.73
N LEU A 164 11.99 -1.36 6.85
CA LEU A 164 12.42 -0.58 5.70
C LEU A 164 13.28 -1.44 4.76
N PRO A 165 13.12 -1.34 3.42
CA PRO A 165 14.00 -2.02 2.48
C PRO A 165 15.45 -1.61 2.69
N ALA A 166 16.35 -2.59 2.71
CA ALA A 166 17.79 -2.37 2.75
C ALA A 166 18.29 -1.85 1.39
N GLY A 167 18.18 -0.55 1.17
CA GLY A 167 18.61 0.12 -0.07
C GLY A 167 17.61 0.02 -1.21
N GLU A 168 18.07 0.32 -2.43
CA GLU A 168 17.23 0.30 -3.64
C GLU A 168 17.12 -1.12 -4.19
N LEU A 169 15.95 -1.77 -3.99
CA LEU A 169 15.69 -3.12 -4.48
C LEU A 169 15.57 -3.20 -6.01
N LEU A 170 15.10 -2.10 -6.63
CA LEU A 170 14.77 -2.05 -8.05
C LEU A 170 15.44 -0.83 -8.69
N PRO A 171 16.64 -0.96 -9.28
CA PRO A 171 17.34 0.18 -9.84
C PRO A 171 16.57 0.79 -11.01
N ARG A 172 16.46 2.13 -11.01
CA ARG A 172 15.74 2.91 -12.06
C ARG A 172 14.29 2.47 -12.20
N ILE A 173 13.58 2.24 -11.09
CA ILE A 173 12.17 1.84 -11.16
C ILE A 173 11.27 3.03 -11.53
N CYS A 174 11.63 4.25 -11.14
CA CYS A 174 10.91 5.49 -11.42
C CYS A 174 11.88 6.62 -11.79
#